data_AF-X1LNE9-F1
#
_entry.id   AF-X1LNE9-F1
#
_cell.length_a   1.000
_cell.length_b   1.000
_cell.length_c   1.000
_cell.angle_alpha   90.00
_cell.angle_beta   90.00
_cell.angle_gamma   90.00
#
_symmetry.space_group_name_H-M   'P 1'
#
loop_
_entity.id
_entity.type
_entity.pdbx_description
1 polymer ?
#
loop_
_entity_poly.entity_id
_entity_poly.type
_entity_poly.pdbx_seq_one_letter_code
_entity_poly.pdbx_strand_id
1 'polypeptide(L)'
;MRIRDMLMVAGLGGYYFDDFQAIKRGAKEDGFFYIGNPVTPGHSRIRQPGECISVMLILEGGQVGIGDCVGIQYSGVVGRDPVLVAEKHVSSLEKL
;
A
#
# COMPACT_ATOMS: atom_id res chain seq x y z
N MET A 1 -29.55 9.85 -6.16
CA MET A 1 -28.25 10.09 -5.50
C MET A 1 -27.15 9.65 -6.45
N ARG A 2 -26.23 10.55 -6.81
CA ARG A 2 -25.09 10.28 -7.71
C ARG A 2 -23.78 10.79 -7.08
N ILE A 3 -22.67 10.23 -7.54
CA ILE A 3 -21.32 10.71 -7.22
C ILE A 3 -21.05 11.92 -8.11
N ARG A 4 -20.74 13.06 -7.48
CA ARG A 4 -20.37 14.31 -8.15
C ARG A 4 -18.88 14.33 -8.51
N ASP A 5 -18.04 13.80 -7.63
CA ASP A 5 -16.58 13.90 -7.73
C ASP A 5 -15.90 12.79 -6.92
N MET A 6 -14.63 12.52 -7.20
CA MET A 6 -13.81 11.54 -6.50
C MET A 6 -12.41 12.09 -6.24
N LEU A 7 -11.93 11.94 -5.00
CA LEU A 7 -10.55 12.26 -4.62
C LEU A 7 -9.83 10.98 -4.18
N MET A 8 -8.55 10.89 -4.54
CA MET A 8 -7.67 9.81 -4.12
C MET A 8 -6.41 10.41 -3.50
N VAL A 9 -6.04 9.96 -2.31
CA VAL A 9 -4.90 10.50 -1.57
C VAL A 9 -4.05 9.36 -1.05
N ALA A 10 -2.74 9.44 -1.30
CA ALA A 10 -1.77 8.50 -0.73
C ALA A 10 -1.67 8.71 0.79
N GLY A 11 -1.67 7.62 1.54
CA GLY A 11 -1.59 7.62 3.00
C GLY A 11 -0.72 6.50 3.53
N LEU A 12 -0.63 6.43 4.87
CA LEU A 12 0.08 5.38 5.58
C LEU A 12 -0.89 4.34 6.11
N GLY A 13 -0.48 3.07 6.04
CA GLY A 13 -1.13 1.97 6.72
C GLY A 13 -0.79 1.94 8.21
N GLY A 14 -1.49 1.09 8.96
CA GLY A 14 -1.25 0.90 10.39
C GLY A 14 -0.01 0.08 10.75
N TYR A 15 0.70 -0.46 9.75
CA TYR A 15 1.90 -1.28 9.95
C TYR A 15 2.85 -1.20 8.75
N TYR A 16 3.67 -2.22 8.54
CA TYR A 16 4.71 -2.28 7.52
C TYR A 16 4.39 -3.31 6.44
N PHE A 17 4.93 -3.10 5.24
CA PHE A 17 5.10 -4.17 4.26
C PHE A 17 6.48 -4.80 4.47
N ASP A 18 6.45 -6.10 4.75
CA ASP A 18 7.63 -6.91 5.02
C ASP A 18 7.82 -7.93 3.90
N ASP A 19 9.05 -8.01 3.41
CA ASP A 19 9.45 -9.01 2.44
C ASP A 19 9.62 -10.36 3.11
N PHE A 20 8.53 -11.12 3.12
CA PHE A 20 8.47 -12.44 3.72
C PHE A 20 9.52 -13.41 3.16
N GLN A 21 9.88 -13.31 1.87
CA GLN A 21 10.87 -14.18 1.26
C GLN A 21 12.29 -13.85 1.74
N ALA A 22 12.63 -12.56 1.84
CA ALA A 22 13.92 -12.13 2.38
C ALA A 22 14.05 -12.54 3.86
N ILE A 23 12.99 -12.34 4.66
CA ILE A 23 12.95 -12.78 6.07
C ILE A 23 13.13 -14.29 6.17
N LYS A 24 12.40 -15.09 5.38
CA LYS A 24 12.55 -16.55 5.37
C LYS A 24 13.93 -17.04 4.92
N ARG A 25 14.65 -16.24 4.14
CA ARG A 25 16.04 -16.53 3.73
C ARG A 25 17.08 -16.14 4.78
N GLY A 26 16.64 -15.66 5.95
CA GLY A 26 17.51 -15.34 7.08
C GLY A 26 18.03 -13.91 7.06
N ALA A 27 17.25 -12.95 6.52
CA ALA A 27 17.54 -11.53 6.72
C ALA A 27 17.69 -11.24 8.23
N LYS A 28 18.78 -10.56 8.60
CA LYS A 28 19.09 -10.26 10.00
C LYS A 28 18.36 -9.00 10.44
N GLU A 29 17.84 -9.01 11.66
CA GLU A 29 17.28 -7.82 12.30
C GLU A 29 18.39 -6.85 12.73
N ASP A 30 18.12 -5.56 12.60
CA ASP A 30 18.92 -4.45 13.13
C ASP A 30 17.97 -3.45 13.81
N GLY A 31 17.79 -3.64 15.12
CA GLY A 31 16.72 -2.99 15.86
C GLY A 31 15.35 -3.35 15.26
N PHE A 32 14.65 -2.36 14.72
CA PHE A 32 13.34 -2.54 14.09
C PHE A 32 13.41 -2.85 12.58
N PHE A 33 14.59 -2.72 11.96
CA PHE A 33 14.80 -2.93 10.54
C PHE A 33 15.38 -4.32 10.25
N TYR A 34 15.45 -4.67 8.96
CA TYR A 34 16.18 -5.84 8.49
C TYR A 34 17.33 -5.42 7.58
N ILE A 35 18.48 -6.07 7.74
CA ILE A 35 19.68 -5.87 6.92
C ILE A 35 19.61 -6.73 5.66
N GLY A 36 19.94 -6.12 4.52
CA GLY A 36 20.10 -6.80 3.24
C GLY A 36 19.22 -6.21 2.15
N ASN A 37 19.09 -6.93 1.05
CA ASN A 37 18.28 -6.53 -0.09
C ASN A 37 16.95 -7.28 -0.08
N PRO A 38 15.84 -6.64 -0.50
CA PRO A 38 14.60 -7.34 -0.76
C PRO A 38 14.77 -8.34 -1.91
N VAL A 39 13.91 -9.36 -1.89
CA VAL A 39 13.82 -10.48 -2.80
C VAL A 39 12.47 -10.49 -3.52
N THR A 40 11.40 -10.10 -2.85
CA THR A 40 10.04 -10.05 -3.41
C THR A 40 9.91 -8.82 -4.32
N PRO A 41 9.50 -8.98 -5.60
CA PRO A 41 9.38 -7.86 -6.52
C PRO A 41 8.49 -6.73 -5.99
N GLY A 42 8.90 -5.49 -6.28
CA GLY A 42 8.20 -4.29 -5.85
C GLY A 42 8.64 -3.73 -4.48
N HIS A 43 9.27 -4.54 -3.64
CA HIS A 43 9.86 -4.05 -2.39
C HIS A 43 11.12 -3.22 -2.66
N SER A 44 11.23 -2.08 -2.00
CA SER A 44 12.42 -1.20 -2.01
C SER A 44 13.37 -1.49 -0.85
N ARG A 45 12.85 -2.10 0.22
CA ARG A 45 13.57 -2.55 1.41
C ARG A 45 12.87 -3.81 1.94
N ILE A 46 13.59 -4.60 2.75
CA ILE A 46 13.01 -5.81 3.39
C ILE A 46 11.84 -5.44 4.30
N ARG A 47 11.91 -4.29 4.98
CA ARG A 47 10.79 -3.67 5.68
C ARG A 47 10.62 -2.26 5.16
N GLN A 48 9.41 -1.91 4.73
CA GLN A 48 9.04 -0.57 4.28
C GLN A 48 7.69 -0.15 4.88
N PRO A 49 7.40 1.16 4.97
CA PRO A 49 6.10 1.62 5.48
C PRO A 49 4.96 0.95 4.73
N GLY A 50 3.94 0.52 5.46
CA GLY A 50 2.67 0.16 4.85
C GLY A 50 2.04 1.42 4.30
N GLU A 51 1.46 1.32 3.13
CA GLU A 51 0.81 2.43 2.43
C GLU A 51 -0.67 2.11 2.22
N CYS A 52 -1.48 3.16 2.10
CA CYS A 52 -2.88 3.07 1.72
C CYS A 52 -3.23 4.14 0.67
N ILE A 53 -4.39 4.00 0.05
CA ILE A 53 -4.99 5.04 -0.78
C ILE A 53 -6.39 5.29 -0.26
N SER A 54 -6.62 6.48 0.30
CA SER A 54 -7.97 6.89 0.70
C SER A 54 -8.75 7.35 -0.52
N VAL A 55 -9.93 6.77 -0.72
CA VAL A 55 -10.87 7.10 -1.78
C VAL A 55 -12.06 7.82 -1.15
N MET A 56 -12.30 9.05 -1.60
CA MET A 56 -13.39 9.90 -1.14
C MET A 56 -14.36 10.16 -2.28
N LEU A 57 -15.59 9.67 -2.15
CA LEU A 57 -16.68 9.87 -3.10
C LEU A 57 -17.55 11.02 -2.64
N ILE A 58 -17.49 12.15 -3.34
CA ILE A 58 -18.28 13.34 -2.99
C ILE A 58 -19.63 13.25 -3.71
N LEU A 59 -20.72 13.23 -2.97
CA LEU A 59 -22.07 13.10 -3.52
C LEU A 59 -22.68 14.47 -3.83
N GLU A 60 -23.69 14.49 -4.72
CA GLU A 60 -24.42 15.73 -5.07
C GLU A 60 -25.05 16.43 -3.84
N GLY A 61 -25.41 15.66 -2.80
CA GLY A 61 -25.96 16.19 -1.54
C GLY A 61 -24.92 16.72 -0.55
N GLY A 62 -23.63 16.68 -0.90
CA GLY A 62 -22.53 17.16 -0.06
C GLY A 62 -21.96 16.14 0.92
N GLN A 63 -22.59 14.97 1.10
CA GLN A 63 -22.00 13.88 1.87
C GLN A 63 -20.74 13.33 1.18
N VAL A 64 -19.83 12.76 1.98
CA VAL A 64 -18.63 12.11 1.49
C VAL A 64 -18.61 10.66 1.98
N GLY A 65 -18.59 9.72 1.03
CA GLY A 65 -18.29 8.31 1.32
C GLY A 65 -16.78 8.11 1.32
N ILE A 66 -16.24 7.40 2.30
CA ILE A 66 -14.79 7.19 2.46
C ILE A 66 -14.51 5.69 2.54
N GLY A 67 -13.46 5.25 1.85
CA GLY A 67 -12.90 3.91 1.98
C GLY A 67 -11.41 3.91 1.66
N ASP A 68 -10.67 2.98 2.26
CA ASP A 68 -9.22 2.88 2.08
C ASP A 68 -8.85 1.60 1.32
N CYS A 69 -8.05 1.76 0.25
CA CYS A 69 -7.33 0.65 -0.35
C CYS A 69 -6.11 0.32 0.52
N VAL A 70 -6.04 -0.91 1.01
CA VAL A 70 -4.97 -1.37 1.90
C VAL A 70 -4.37 -2.68 1.43
N GLY A 71 -3.07 -2.85 1.69
CA GLY A 71 -2.36 -4.12 1.52
C GLY A 71 -2.18 -4.85 2.85
N ILE A 72 -1.76 -6.11 2.79
CA ILE A 72 -1.38 -6.89 3.98
C ILE A 72 0.14 -6.85 4.19
N GLN A 73 0.59 -7.14 5.42
CA GLN A 73 2.01 -7.11 5.78
C GLN A 73 2.91 -7.91 4.81
N TYR A 74 2.50 -9.12 4.45
CA TYR A 74 3.22 -9.98 3.50
C TYR A 74 2.56 -9.96 2.12
N SER A 75 2.56 -8.79 1.50
CA SER A 75 2.10 -8.61 0.11
C SER A 75 3.11 -9.17 -0.89
N GLY A 76 2.65 -9.61 -2.06
CA GLY A 76 3.50 -10.15 -3.13
C GLY A 76 3.97 -11.59 -2.96
N VAL A 77 3.42 -12.34 -2.00
CA VAL A 77 3.77 -13.77 -1.75
C VAL A 77 2.53 -14.65 -1.64
N VAL A 78 2.69 -15.96 -1.84
CA VAL A 78 1.63 -16.97 -1.66
C VAL A 78 0.34 -16.64 -2.43
N GLY A 79 0.50 -16.23 -3.70
CA GLY A 79 -0.63 -15.90 -4.59
C GLY A 79 -1.31 -14.56 -4.28
N ARG A 80 -0.71 -13.72 -3.43
CA ARG A 80 -1.20 -12.36 -3.16
C ARG A 80 -0.70 -11.39 -4.21
N ASP A 81 -1.50 -10.34 -4.44
CA ASP A 81 -1.13 -9.22 -5.29
C ASP A 81 0.18 -8.56 -4.80
N PRO A 82 0.91 -7.87 -5.70
CA PRO A 82 2.13 -7.15 -5.35
C PRO A 82 1.94 -6.13 -4.22
N VAL A 83 3.06 -5.67 -3.65
CA VAL A 83 3.04 -4.60 -2.66
C VAL A 83 2.38 -3.34 -3.22
N LEU A 84 1.46 -2.76 -2.45
CA LEU A 84 0.77 -1.52 -2.80
C LEU A 84 1.74 -0.35 -2.63
N VAL A 85 1.97 0.41 -3.70
CA VAL A 85 2.77 1.64 -3.69
C VAL A 85 1.86 2.79 -4.11
N ALA A 86 1.38 3.57 -3.15
CA ALA A 86 0.25 4.48 -3.32
C ALA A 86 0.48 5.49 -4.45
N GLU A 87 1.65 6.12 -4.49
CA GLU A 87 1.99 7.14 -5.51
C GLU A 87 1.94 6.59 -6.94
N LYS A 88 2.28 5.31 -7.15
CA LYS A 88 2.22 4.67 -8.47
C LYS A 88 0.79 4.49 -8.96
N HIS A 89 -0.16 4.35 -8.03
CA HIS A 89 -1.56 4.08 -8.36
C HIS A 89 -2.41 5.35 -8.44
N VAL A 90 -2.22 6.31 -7.54
CA VAL A 90 -2.97 7.59 -7.54
C VAL A 90 -2.84 8.30 -8.89
N SER A 91 -1.61 8.45 -9.39
CA SER A 91 -1.33 9.12 -10.66
C SER A 91 -1.91 8.44 -11.91
N SER A 92 -2.15 7.13 -11.86
CA SER A 92 -2.78 6.39 -12.96
C SER A 92 -4.30 6.53 -12.98
N LEU A 93 -4.91 6.66 -11.81
CA LEU A 93 -6.37 6.67 -11.64
C LEU A 93 -6.96 8.07 -11.79
N GLU A 94 -6.20 9.14 -11.47
CA GLU A 94 -6.61 10.53 -11.74
C GLU A 94 -6.80 10.86 -13.23
N LYS A 95 -6.33 9.98 -14.13
CA LYS A 95 -6.42 10.15 -15.59
C LYS A 95 -7.62 9.43 -16.22
N LEU A 96 -8.41 8.69 -15.44
CA LEU A 96 -9.63 8.01 -15.88
C LEU A 96 -10.84 8.95 -15.77
#